data_AF-A0A3M9L5L5-F1
#
_entry.id   AF-A0A3M9L5L5-F1
#
_cell.length_a   1.000
_cell.length_b   1.000
_cell.length_c   1.000
_cell.angle_alpha   90.00
_cell.angle_beta   90.00
_cell.angle_gamma   90.00
#
_symmetry.space_group_name_H-M   'P 1'
#
loop_
_entity.id
_entity.type
_entity.pdbx_description
1 polymer ?
#
loop_
_entity_poly.entity_id
_entity_poly.type
_entity_poly.pdbx_seq_one_letter_code
_entity_poly.pdbx_strand_id
1 'polypeptide(L)'
;MWQSKNATKRKEAQPLYHEGTQKGWLLKVLPETKPIVITVGHLTSTRSCLDITKKCLRGNKMPEPLRIAHRCAGEEKKKRGKRGGT
;
A
#
# COMPACT_ATOMS: atom_id res chain seq x y z
N MET A 1 17.93 -13.02 1.83
CA MET A 1 18.40 -11.61 1.84
C MET A 1 17.48 -10.76 0.97
N TRP A 2 16.81 -9.76 1.55
CA TRP A 2 15.94 -8.84 0.81
C TRP A 2 16.80 -7.77 0.13
N GLN A 3 16.57 -7.53 -1.17
CA GLN A 3 17.32 -6.54 -1.94
C GLN A 3 16.36 -5.56 -2.62
N SER A 4 16.52 -4.27 -2.34
CA SER A 4 15.89 -3.18 -3.08
C SER A 4 16.68 -1.89 -2.93
N LYS A 5 16.69 -1.07 -3.99
CA LYS A 5 17.16 0.32 -3.94
C LYS A 5 16.07 1.23 -3.37
N ASN A 6 16.45 2.30 -2.68
CA ASN A 6 15.50 3.28 -2.12
C ASN A 6 14.93 4.17 -3.25
N ALA A 7 13.63 4.05 -3.51
CA ALA A 7 12.91 4.93 -4.43
C ALA A 7 12.84 6.36 -3.88
N THR A 8 13.37 7.33 -4.62
CA THR A 8 13.54 8.73 -4.18
C THR A 8 12.56 9.69 -4.84
N LYS A 9 12.03 9.38 -6.04
CA LYS A 9 11.08 10.20 -6.79
C LYS A 9 9.62 9.79 -6.59
N ARG A 10 8.72 10.76 -6.74
CA ARG A 10 7.26 10.54 -6.66
C ARG A 10 6.81 9.59 -7.78
N LYS A 11 5.97 8.60 -7.43
CA LYS A 11 5.49 7.49 -8.28
C LYS A 11 6.59 6.55 -8.81
N GLU A 12 7.80 6.64 -8.28
CA GLU A 12 8.87 5.70 -8.60
C GLU A 12 8.55 4.33 -7.97
N ALA A 13 8.64 3.28 -8.79
CA ALA A 13 8.42 1.91 -8.38
C ALA A 13 9.72 1.12 -8.56
N GLN A 14 10.22 0.54 -7.48
CA GLN A 14 11.42 -0.29 -7.47
C GLN A 14 11.00 -1.75 -7.25
N PRO A 15 11.54 -2.72 -8.02
CA PRO A 15 11.25 -4.13 -7.81
C PRO A 15 11.79 -4.61 -6.46
N LEU A 16 10.99 -5.41 -5.76
CA LEU A 16 11.35 -6.01 -4.47
C LEU A 16 11.71 -7.48 -4.67
N TYR A 17 12.96 -7.84 -4.36
CA TYR A 17 13.47 -9.20 -4.52
C TYR A 17 13.63 -9.94 -3.19
N HIS A 18 13.29 -11.22 -3.21
CA HIS A 18 13.61 -12.19 -2.18
C HIS A 18 14.22 -13.42 -2.85
N GLU A 19 15.43 -13.80 -2.45
CA GLU A 19 16.13 -15.00 -2.97
C GLU A 19 16.20 -15.02 -4.51
N GLY A 20 16.58 -13.90 -5.11
CA GLY A 20 16.68 -13.76 -6.57
C GLY A 20 15.34 -13.66 -7.31
N THR A 21 14.21 -13.89 -6.64
CA THR A 21 12.88 -13.82 -7.24
C THR A 21 12.19 -12.49 -6.90
N GLN A 22 11.62 -11.82 -7.90
CA GLN A 22 10.81 -10.63 -7.64
C GLN A 22 9.50 -11.03 -6.94
N LYS A 23 9.30 -10.54 -5.71
CA LYS A 23 8.07 -10.80 -4.93
C LYS A 23 7.08 -9.65 -4.96
N GLY A 24 7.51 -8.47 -5.40
CA GLY A 24 6.65 -7.30 -5.43
C GLY A 24 7.33 -6.02 -5.88
N TRP A 25 6.83 -4.90 -5.35
CA TRP A 25 7.29 -3.55 -5.62
C TRP A 25 7.35 -2.71 -4.36
N LEU A 26 8.33 -1.81 -4.30
CA LEU A 26 8.35 -0.66 -3.41
C LEU A 26 7.91 0.56 -4.20
N LEU A 27 6.76 1.13 -3.85
CA LEU A 27 6.19 2.30 -4.51
C LEU A 27 6.32 3.54 -3.63
N LYS A 28 7.05 4.54 -4.13
CA LYS A 28 7.17 5.86 -3.49
C LYS A 28 6.02 6.75 -3.92
N VAL A 29 4.96 6.83 -3.10
CA VAL A 29 3.74 7.56 -3.45
C VAL A 29 3.87 9.07 -3.25
N LEU A 30 4.44 9.48 -2.11
CA LEU A 30 4.71 10.88 -1.76
C LEU A 30 6.20 11.07 -1.41
N PRO A 31 6.83 12.20 -1.78
CA PRO A 31 8.27 12.44 -1.58
C PRO A 31 8.75 12.25 -0.14
N GLU A 32 8.05 12.81 0.83
CA GLU A 32 8.48 12.83 2.24
C GLU A 32 8.00 11.64 3.06
N THR A 33 7.32 10.67 2.44
CA THR A 33 6.76 9.51 3.15
C THR A 33 7.53 8.24 2.84
N LYS A 34 7.53 7.29 3.79
CA LYS A 34 8.02 5.93 3.53
C LYS A 34 7.27 5.32 2.33
N PRO A 35 7.95 4.56 1.44
CA PRO A 35 7.27 3.84 0.36
C PRO A 35 6.27 2.84 0.91
N ILE A 36 5.32 2.42 0.06
CA ILE A 36 4.44 1.29 0.35
C ILE A 36 4.95 0.04 -0.37
N VAL A 37 4.79 -1.12 0.27
CA VAL A 37 5.11 -2.42 -0.33
C VAL A 37 3.86 -2.95 -1.02
N ILE A 38 4.03 -3.43 -2.25
CA ILE A 38 2.97 -4.03 -3.05
C ILE A 38 3.43 -5.44 -3.41
N THR A 39 2.73 -6.44 -2.90
CA THR A 39 2.96 -7.86 -3.23
C THR A 39 1.75 -8.42 -3.96
N VAL A 40 1.95 -9.59 -4.56
CA VAL A 40 0.83 -10.36 -5.10
C VAL A 40 -0.01 -10.95 -3.96
N GLY A 41 -1.32 -11.04 -4.20
CA GLY A 41 -2.23 -11.89 -3.44
C GLY A 41 -2.46 -13.20 -4.20
N HIS A 42 -3.70 -13.45 -4.60
CA HIS A 42 -4.11 -14.62 -5.37
C HIS A 42 -4.52 -14.24 -6.81
N LEU A 43 -4.28 -15.13 -7.78
CA LEU A 43 -4.68 -15.00 -9.20
C LEU A 43 -4.32 -13.67 -9.87
N THR A 44 -3.12 -13.16 -9.60
CA THR A 44 -2.65 -11.88 -10.15
C THR A 44 -1.14 -11.90 -10.36
N SER A 45 -0.63 -10.94 -11.14
CA SER A 45 0.80 -10.75 -11.36
C SER A 45 1.34 -9.58 -10.53
N THR A 46 2.64 -9.58 -10.25
CA THR A 46 3.31 -8.46 -9.56
C THR A 46 3.09 -7.14 -10.30
N ARG A 47 3.07 -7.17 -11.64
CA ARG A 47 2.84 -5.99 -12.49
C ARG A 47 1.39 -5.50 -12.41
N SER A 48 0.42 -6.40 -12.52
CA SER A 48 -1.01 -6.06 -12.39
C SER A 48 -1.31 -5.40 -11.04
N CYS A 49 -0.74 -5.92 -9.95
CA CYS A 49 -0.88 -5.31 -8.61
C CYS A 49 -0.37 -3.87 -8.57
N LEU A 50 0.79 -3.59 -9.19
CA LEU A 50 1.34 -2.23 -9.25
C LEU A 50 0.43 -1.29 -10.03
N ASP A 51 -0.06 -1.73 -11.19
CA ASP A 51 -0.89 -0.92 -12.08
C ASP A 51 -2.25 -0.59 -11.45
N ILE A 52 -2.90 -1.58 -10.83
CA ILE A 52 -4.14 -1.38 -10.07
C ILE A 52 -3.89 -0.39 -8.93
N THR A 53 -2.83 -0.59 -8.16
CA THR A 53 -2.49 0.29 -7.03
C THR A 53 -2.30 1.74 -7.50
N LYS A 54 -1.54 1.96 -8.57
CA LYS A 54 -1.33 3.31 -9.14
C LYS A 54 -2.64 3.97 -9.59
N LYS A 55 -3.55 3.20 -10.21
CA LYS A 55 -4.88 3.70 -10.63
C LYS A 55 -5.77 4.06 -9.45
N CYS A 56 -5.56 3.45 -8.28
CA CYS A 56 -6.30 3.75 -7.05
C CYS A 56 -5.68 4.90 -6.22
N LEU A 57 -4.55 5.50 -6.62
CA LEU A 57 -3.98 6.63 -5.88
C LEU A 57 -4.73 7.93 -6.19
N ARG A 58 -5.07 8.70 -5.15
CA ARG A 58 -5.81 9.98 -5.23
C ARG A 58 -5.20 11.02 -4.29
N GLY A 59 -3.96 11.44 -4.57
CA GLY A 59 -3.24 12.47 -3.78
C GLY A 59 -2.73 12.03 -2.41
N ASN A 60 -3.21 10.90 -1.89
CA ASN A 60 -2.82 10.34 -0.60
C ASN A 60 -1.77 9.23 -0.73
N LYS A 61 -1.09 8.90 0.37
CA LYS A 61 -0.12 7.79 0.44
C LYS A 61 -0.77 6.43 0.18
N MET A 62 -1.95 6.20 0.74
CA MET A 62 -2.64 4.91 0.66
C MET A 62 -3.63 4.88 -0.51
N PRO A 63 -3.82 3.72 -1.18
CA PRO A 63 -4.84 3.56 -2.21
C PRO A 63 -6.23 3.92 -1.68
N GLU A 64 -7.05 4.51 -2.55
CA GLU A 64 -8.39 4.99 -2.22
C GLU A 64 -9.26 3.90 -1.53
N PRO A 65 -9.32 2.64 -2.02
CA PRO A 65 -10.11 1.60 -1.36
C PRO A 65 -9.66 1.29 0.06
N LEU A 66 -8.34 1.22 0.29
CA LEU A 66 -7.77 0.94 1.61
C LEU A 66 -8.00 2.10 2.58
N ARG A 67 -7.96 3.33 2.08
CA ARG A 67 -8.25 4.54 2.85
C ARG A 67 -9.72 4.59 3.29
N ILE A 68 -10.66 4.25 2.39
CA ILE A 68 -12.09 4.13 2.75
C ILE A 68 -12.27 3.05 3.81
N ALA A 69 -11.73 1.85 3.59
CA ALA A 69 -11.85 0.73 4.53
C ALA A 69 -11.35 1.11 5.93
N HIS A 70 -10.18 1.76 6.02
CA HIS A 70 -9.64 2.24 7.28
C HIS A 70 -10.57 3.25 7.99
N ARG A 71 -11.13 4.21 7.23
CA ARG A 71 -12.07 5.20 7.78
C ARG A 71 -13.33 4.51 8.32
N CYS A 72 -13.94 3.61 7.55
CA CYS A 72 -15.13 2.87 7.97
C CYS A 72 -14.85 2.05 9.24
N ALA A 73 -13.72 1.32 9.30
CA ALA A 73 -13.34 0.57 10.49
C ALA A 73 -13.16 1.46 11.73
N GLY A 74 -12.56 2.65 11.55
CA GLY A 74 -12.41 3.64 12.61
C GLY A 74 -13.74 4.20 13.13
N GLU A 75 -14.69 4.47 12.22
CA GLU A 75 -16.05 4.92 12.57
C GLU A 75 -16.80 3.85 13.38
N GLU A 76 -16.74 2.59 12.96
CA GLU A 76 -17.36 1.48 13.67
C GLU A 76 -16.76 1.26 15.06
N LYS A 77 -15.43 1.37 15.19
CA LYS A 77 -14.76 1.31 16.50
C LYS A 77 -15.26 2.41 17.44
N LYS A 78 -15.40 3.65 16.95
CA LYS A 78 -15.93 4.78 17.74
C LYS A 78 -17.38 4.55 18.17
N LYS A 79 -18.24 4.05 17.27
CA LYS A 79 -19.64 3.71 17.60
C LYS A 79 -19.72 2.65 18.69
N ARG A 80 -18.90 1.60 18.60
CA ARG A 80 -18.85 0.52 19.61
C ARG A 80 -18.32 1.02 20.96
N GLY A 81 -17.27 1.83 20.96
CA GLY A 81 -16.71 2.40 22.19
C GLY A 81 -17.68 3.32 22.95
N LYS A 82 -18.50 4.10 22.24
CA LYS A 82 -19.55 4.93 22.86
C LYS A 82 -20.69 4.11 23.50
N ARG A 83 -20.92 2.87 23.07
CA ARG A 83 -21.96 1.98 23.63
C ARG A 83 -21.50 1.23 24.88
N GLY A 84 -20.20 1.19 25.16
CA GLY A 84 -19.60 0.48 26.30
C GLY A 84 -19.17 1.38 27.46
N GLY A 85 -19.52 2.67 27.45
CA GLY A 85 -19.29 3.57 28.57
C GLY A 85 -20.52 3.59 29.50
N THR A 86 -20.51 2.71 30.51
CA THR A 86 -21.18 2.90 31.80
C THR A 86 -20.19 3.46 32.79
#